data_AF-A0A2D9C5S8-F1
#
_entry.id   AF-A0A2D9C5S8-F1
#
_cell.length_a   1.000
_cell.length_b   1.000
_cell.length_c   1.000
_cell.angle_alpha   90.00
_cell.angle_beta   90.00
_cell.angle_gamma   90.00
#
_symmetry.space_group_name_H-M   'P 1'
#
loop_
_entity.id
_entity.type
_entity.pdbx_description
1 polymer ?
#
loop_
_entity_poly.entity_id
_entity_poly.type
_entity_poly.pdbx_seq_one_letter_code
_entity_poly.pdbx_strand_id
1 'polypeptide(L)'
;MFGAADRNAGNRTGEFGDWYKYLEEYEANEEIRKEEYTELKRRRDADIKNNEANLRRTEKERIQQYESEVDIQNFKFDNAERAYNKSVELADTQKEFNKIAQAAATIEQDAKKADDLLGVMFDENDTLLEHSFATTGLKVDRQNKLVGASFQEARNTAKYTGDIGLFDIERRKARSESQVETQKAIIEGMKAAGAVRARGNAGRSAAKGALAVMAESGALRASIANGLMYAEQGIDLNIAQLKDMLILDQTMVMAARYEADNDFNLKNSRLEASLVTDKMKLSASRDSIKVRDAIVRQNIFNARRQADMAAEAQVLLEPERMPAIVDPREFYKEYDDPETEDYLEMFTRPEIIPFPDYKAAPKLDFERDFHYSRGRENVAASNFGDGLKIAGMAATAIGGIASIGAMGATAATAGGAINSGVFGITAAGAKTFGTIGAGLTSAASNFYPQRAR
;
A
#
# COMPACT_ATOMS: atom_id res chain seq x y z
N MET A 1 129.82 -78.13 24.94
CA MET A 1 130.23 -76.73 24.63
C MET A 1 129.94 -76.45 23.17
N PHE A 2 129.49 -75.23 22.88
CA PHE A 2 129.19 -74.58 21.58
C PHE A 2 127.80 -74.78 20.96
N GLY A 3 127.12 -73.65 20.71
CA GLY A 3 125.97 -73.54 19.79
C GLY A 3 124.81 -72.60 20.19
N ALA A 4 125.04 -71.37 20.66
CA ALA A 4 123.95 -70.44 21.05
C ALA A 4 124.08 -68.99 20.52
N ALA A 5 124.94 -68.72 19.52
CA ALA A 5 125.17 -67.36 19.01
C ALA A 5 124.44 -67.01 17.69
N ASP A 6 123.96 -68.01 16.91
CA ASP A 6 123.41 -67.75 15.56
C ASP A 6 121.88 -67.55 15.51
N ARG A 7 121.17 -67.57 16.65
CA ARG A 7 119.71 -67.32 16.68
C ARG A 7 119.31 -65.84 16.85
N ASN A 8 120.28 -64.91 16.93
CA ASN A 8 120.01 -63.53 17.35
C ASN A 8 120.08 -62.47 16.21
N ALA A 9 120.63 -62.81 15.04
CA ALA A 9 120.67 -61.88 13.90
C ALA A 9 119.39 -61.92 13.05
N GLY A 10 118.81 -63.11 12.85
CA GLY A 10 117.56 -63.28 12.08
C GLY A 10 116.32 -62.70 12.76
N ASN A 11 116.30 -62.67 14.10
CA ASN A 11 115.21 -62.05 14.86
C ASN A 11 115.23 -60.52 14.75
N ARG A 12 116.42 -59.89 14.66
CA ARG A 12 116.54 -58.44 14.48
C ARG A 12 116.07 -57.98 13.09
N THR A 13 116.35 -58.74 12.02
CA THR A 13 115.83 -58.40 10.68
C THR A 13 114.32 -58.62 10.56
N GLY A 14 113.76 -59.60 11.30
CA GLY A 14 112.31 -59.77 11.42
C GLY A 14 111.64 -58.61 12.16
N GLU A 15 112.22 -58.16 13.28
CA GLU A 15 111.70 -57.04 14.09
C GLU A 15 111.67 -55.71 13.32
N PHE A 16 112.70 -55.41 12.50
CA PHE A 16 112.67 -54.24 11.61
C PHE A 16 111.60 -54.39 10.51
N GLY A 17 111.44 -55.58 9.92
CA GLY A 17 110.41 -55.83 8.92
C GLY A 17 108.98 -55.68 9.47
N ASP A 18 108.75 -56.12 10.70
CA ASP A 18 107.45 -55.96 11.39
C ASP A 18 107.19 -54.49 11.77
N TRP A 19 108.22 -53.72 12.12
CA TRP A 19 108.08 -52.28 12.34
C TRP A 19 107.78 -51.50 11.06
N TYR A 20 108.43 -51.82 9.94
CA TYR A 20 108.12 -51.17 8.66
C TYR A 20 106.69 -51.48 8.21
N LYS A 21 106.22 -52.72 8.39
CA LYS A 21 104.81 -53.07 8.17
C LYS A 21 103.86 -52.29 9.09
N TYR A 22 104.19 -52.17 10.37
CA TYR A 22 103.41 -51.35 11.30
C TYR A 22 103.39 -49.87 10.89
N LEU A 23 104.52 -49.32 10.44
CA LEU A 23 104.60 -47.94 9.99
C LEU A 23 103.76 -47.71 8.73
N GLU A 24 103.83 -48.63 7.77
CA GLU A 24 103.03 -48.62 6.55
C GLU A 24 101.52 -48.75 6.87
N GLU A 25 101.16 -49.66 7.78
CA GLU A 25 99.78 -49.79 8.29
C GLU A 25 99.34 -48.54 9.06
N TYR A 26 100.22 -47.90 9.83
CA TYR A 26 99.94 -46.65 10.55
C TYR A 26 99.71 -45.52 9.56
N GLU A 27 100.56 -45.35 8.55
CA GLU A 27 100.44 -44.30 7.54
C GLU A 27 99.18 -44.48 6.71
N ALA A 28 98.87 -45.71 6.27
CA ALA A 28 97.63 -46.03 5.57
C ALA A 28 96.39 -45.77 6.44
N ASN A 29 96.39 -46.18 7.72
CA ASN A 29 95.29 -45.90 8.64
C ASN A 29 95.17 -44.40 8.95
N GLU A 30 96.27 -43.65 8.94
CA GLU A 30 96.25 -42.21 9.16
C GLU A 30 95.70 -41.44 7.96
N GLU A 31 96.02 -41.90 6.75
CA GLU A 31 95.41 -41.41 5.52
C GLU A 31 93.89 -41.65 5.53
N ILE A 32 93.46 -42.87 5.85
CA ILE A 32 92.03 -43.21 6.03
C ILE A 32 91.36 -42.30 7.07
N ARG A 33 91.99 -42.06 8.23
CA ARG A 33 91.43 -41.18 9.27
C ARG A 33 91.35 -39.71 8.84
N LYS A 34 92.30 -39.23 8.03
CA LYS A 34 92.23 -37.87 7.47
C LYS A 34 91.10 -37.77 6.45
N GLU A 35 90.95 -38.76 5.57
CA GLU A 35 89.84 -38.84 4.63
C GLU A 35 88.48 -38.89 5.34
N GLU A 36 88.33 -39.73 6.37
CA GLU A 36 87.14 -39.78 7.21
C GLU A 36 86.85 -38.44 7.88
N TYR A 37 87.86 -37.77 8.46
CA TYR A 37 87.71 -36.45 9.07
C TYR A 37 87.26 -35.38 8.08
N THR A 38 87.89 -35.33 6.90
CA THR A 38 87.53 -34.38 5.84
C THR A 38 86.13 -34.63 5.28
N GLU A 39 85.73 -35.89 5.11
CA GLU A 39 84.38 -36.25 4.69
C GLU A 39 83.33 -35.92 5.77
N LEU A 40 83.64 -36.17 7.05
CA LEU A 40 82.76 -35.77 8.17
C LEU A 40 82.60 -34.25 8.26
N LYS A 41 83.69 -33.50 8.09
CA LYS A 41 83.65 -32.03 8.02
C LYS A 41 82.80 -31.56 6.84
N ARG A 42 82.99 -32.14 5.66
CA ARG A 42 82.21 -31.82 4.45
C ARG A 42 80.72 -32.12 4.61
N ARG A 43 80.37 -33.27 5.22
CA ARG A 43 78.98 -33.63 5.52
C ARG A 43 78.35 -32.65 6.50
N ARG A 44 79.05 -32.30 7.57
CA ARG A 44 78.59 -31.29 8.52
C ARG A 44 78.34 -29.94 7.85
N ASP A 45 79.29 -29.45 7.06
CA ASP A 45 79.14 -28.17 6.36
C ASP A 45 77.94 -28.21 5.38
N ALA A 46 77.72 -29.36 4.73
CA ALA A 46 76.54 -29.59 3.89
C ALA A 46 75.23 -29.62 4.70
N ASP A 47 75.22 -30.25 5.87
CA ASP A 47 74.06 -30.31 6.77
C ASP A 47 73.70 -28.92 7.31
N ILE A 48 74.70 -28.11 7.71
CA ILE A 48 74.49 -26.71 8.11
C ILE A 48 73.85 -25.92 6.98
N LYS A 49 74.41 -26.03 5.76
CA LYS A 49 73.88 -25.34 4.58
C LYS A 49 72.46 -25.79 4.22
N ASN A 50 72.16 -27.09 4.31
CA ASN A 50 70.83 -27.64 4.04
C ASN A 50 69.82 -27.19 5.10
N ASN A 51 70.21 -27.18 6.37
CA ASN A 51 69.37 -26.69 7.46
C ASN A 51 69.07 -25.20 7.30
N GLU A 52 70.07 -24.37 6.98
CA GLU A 52 69.86 -22.95 6.71
C GLU A 52 68.96 -22.71 5.49
N ALA A 53 69.15 -23.46 4.40
CA ALA A 53 68.28 -23.37 3.22
C ALA A 53 66.84 -23.78 3.53
N ASN A 54 66.64 -24.81 4.37
CA ASN A 54 65.31 -25.23 4.82
C ASN A 54 64.64 -24.15 5.69
N LEU A 55 65.38 -23.56 6.64
CA LEU A 55 64.87 -22.46 7.48
C LEU A 55 64.44 -21.27 6.62
N ARG A 56 65.31 -20.80 5.71
CA ARG A 56 64.99 -19.70 4.78
C ARG A 56 63.77 -19.98 3.92
N ARG A 57 63.61 -21.23 3.46
CA ARG A 57 62.42 -21.64 2.70
C ARG A 57 61.16 -21.53 3.56
N THR A 58 61.19 -22.03 4.79
CA THR A 58 60.05 -21.97 5.71
C THR A 58 59.68 -20.53 6.09
N GLU A 59 60.67 -19.65 6.29
CA GLU A 59 60.45 -18.21 6.53
C GLU A 59 59.77 -17.54 5.35
N LYS A 60 60.29 -17.76 4.14
CA LYS A 60 59.71 -17.25 2.90
C LYS A 60 58.29 -17.76 2.69
N GLU A 61 58.04 -19.04 2.93
CA GLU A 61 56.70 -19.63 2.84
C GLU A 61 55.73 -18.97 3.82
N ARG A 62 56.15 -18.69 5.08
CA ARG A 62 55.29 -18.03 6.08
C ARG A 62 54.97 -16.58 5.70
N ILE A 63 55.96 -15.84 5.20
CA ILE A 63 55.77 -14.47 4.71
C ILE A 63 54.81 -14.45 3.52
N GLN A 64 55.00 -15.35 2.55
CA GLN A 64 54.12 -15.46 1.39
C GLN A 64 52.70 -15.85 1.77
N GLN A 65 52.53 -16.74 2.77
CA GLN A 65 51.22 -17.07 3.33
C GLN A 65 50.56 -15.82 3.94
N TYR A 66 51.27 -15.06 4.76
CA TYR A 66 50.76 -13.81 5.34
C TYR A 66 50.33 -12.80 4.27
N GLU A 67 51.19 -12.52 3.29
CA GLU A 67 50.88 -11.59 2.18
C GLU A 67 49.65 -12.07 1.39
N SER A 68 49.57 -13.36 1.08
CA SER A 68 48.42 -13.95 0.40
C SER A 68 47.14 -13.85 1.24
N GLU A 69 47.20 -14.06 2.56
CA GLU A 69 46.03 -13.96 3.42
C GLU A 69 45.54 -12.50 3.53
N VAL A 70 46.45 -11.53 3.65
CA VAL A 70 46.13 -10.09 3.63
C VAL A 70 45.46 -9.70 2.31
N ASP A 71 46.00 -10.15 1.18
CA ASP A 71 45.41 -9.91 -0.13
C ASP A 71 44.01 -10.52 -0.26
N ILE A 72 43.82 -11.74 0.26
CA ILE A 72 42.49 -12.38 0.30
C ILE A 72 41.52 -11.59 1.19
N GLN A 73 41.97 -11.09 2.35
CA GLN A 73 41.12 -10.27 3.22
C GLN A 73 40.70 -8.97 2.53
N ASN A 74 41.64 -8.25 1.91
CA ASN A 74 41.39 -7.03 1.16
C ASN A 74 40.43 -7.28 -0.01
N PHE A 75 40.69 -8.31 -0.81
CA PHE A 75 39.81 -8.67 -1.92
C PHE A 75 38.37 -8.98 -1.47
N LYS A 76 38.21 -9.72 -0.37
CA LYS A 76 36.89 -10.02 0.22
C LYS A 76 36.19 -8.75 0.68
N PHE A 77 36.90 -7.84 1.35
CA PHE A 77 36.37 -6.56 1.79
C PHE A 77 35.94 -5.69 0.60
N ASP A 78 36.80 -5.49 -0.39
CA ASP A 78 36.51 -4.68 -1.59
C ASP A 78 35.34 -5.23 -2.41
N ASN A 79 35.17 -6.56 -2.45
CA ASN A 79 34.04 -7.18 -3.12
C ASN A 79 32.74 -6.98 -2.32
N ALA A 80 32.80 -7.11 -0.99
CA ALA A 80 31.67 -6.83 -0.11
C ALA A 80 31.25 -5.35 -0.17
N GLU A 81 32.21 -4.42 -0.21
CA GLU A 81 31.97 -2.98 -0.35
C GLU A 81 31.31 -2.65 -1.69
N ARG A 82 31.78 -3.24 -2.80
CA ARG A 82 31.14 -3.10 -4.11
C ARG A 82 29.71 -3.64 -4.11
N ALA A 83 29.47 -4.79 -3.48
CA ALA A 83 28.12 -5.35 -3.36
C ALA A 83 27.20 -4.44 -2.51
N TYR A 84 27.72 -3.91 -1.40
CA TYR A 84 27.02 -2.96 -0.53
C TYR A 84 26.63 -1.68 -1.31
N ASN A 85 27.60 -1.02 -1.96
CA ASN A 85 27.37 0.20 -2.73
C ASN A 85 26.31 0.00 -3.82
N LYS A 86 26.34 -1.16 -4.51
CA LYS A 86 25.32 -1.51 -5.50
C LYS A 86 23.95 -1.74 -4.87
N SER A 87 23.89 -2.33 -3.67
CA SER A 87 22.62 -2.51 -2.94
C SER A 87 22.00 -1.17 -2.52
N VAL A 88 22.82 -0.19 -2.12
CA VAL A 88 22.39 1.17 -1.79
C VAL A 88 21.82 1.86 -3.04
N GLU A 89 22.53 1.82 -4.18
CA GLU A 89 22.05 2.39 -5.44
C GLU A 89 20.72 1.79 -5.90
N LEU A 90 20.55 0.46 -5.77
CA LEU A 90 19.29 -0.21 -6.07
C LEU A 90 18.16 0.23 -5.13
N ALA A 91 18.43 0.40 -3.85
CA ALA A 91 17.43 0.91 -2.91
C ALA A 91 17.03 2.36 -3.23
N ASP A 92 17.98 3.23 -3.57
CA ASP A 92 17.70 4.63 -3.93
C ASP A 92 16.89 4.74 -5.22
N THR A 93 17.24 3.96 -6.25
CA THR A 93 16.45 3.91 -7.49
C THR A 93 15.03 3.41 -7.22
N GLN A 94 14.85 2.40 -6.36
CA GLN A 94 13.53 1.92 -5.96
C GLN A 94 12.71 3.01 -5.23
N LYS A 95 13.33 3.80 -4.34
CA LYS A 95 12.65 4.93 -3.68
C LYS A 95 12.20 6.01 -4.67
N GLU A 96 13.02 6.33 -5.67
CA GLU A 96 12.61 7.27 -6.71
C GLU A 96 11.44 6.72 -7.55
N PHE A 97 11.42 5.42 -7.88
CA PHE A 97 10.24 4.79 -8.50
C PHE A 97 9.00 4.88 -7.62
N ASN A 98 9.13 4.63 -6.30
CA ASN A 98 8.02 4.75 -5.36
C ASN A 98 7.45 6.18 -5.30
N LYS A 99 8.32 7.18 -5.38
CA LYS A 99 7.94 8.60 -5.43
C LYS A 99 7.20 8.97 -6.72
N ILE A 100 7.67 8.47 -7.88
CA ILE A 100 6.97 8.65 -9.16
C ILE A 100 5.60 7.95 -9.12
N ALA A 101 5.53 6.74 -8.57
CA ALA A 101 4.29 5.99 -8.41
C ALA A 101 3.30 6.73 -7.49
N GLN A 102 3.78 7.33 -6.39
CA GLN A 102 2.98 8.19 -5.53
C GLN A 102 2.40 9.38 -6.31
N ALA A 103 3.23 10.08 -7.08
CA ALA A 103 2.82 11.24 -7.86
C ALA A 103 1.75 10.87 -8.91
N ALA A 104 1.94 9.76 -9.63
CA ALA A 104 0.96 9.25 -10.59
C ALA A 104 -0.37 8.90 -9.91
N ALA A 105 -0.32 8.19 -8.78
CA ALA A 105 -1.52 7.83 -8.00
C ALA A 105 -2.25 9.08 -7.48
N THR A 106 -1.53 10.14 -7.08
CA THR A 106 -2.17 11.40 -6.66
C THR A 106 -2.88 12.11 -7.81
N ILE A 107 -2.31 12.11 -9.02
CA ILE A 107 -2.92 12.71 -10.21
C ILE A 107 -4.19 11.94 -10.60
N GLU A 108 -4.13 10.60 -10.59
CA GLU A 108 -5.32 9.77 -10.86
C GLU A 108 -6.42 10.03 -9.84
N GLN A 109 -6.06 10.17 -8.57
CA GLN A 109 -6.99 10.48 -7.49
C GLN A 109 -7.59 11.90 -7.63
N ASP A 110 -6.81 12.90 -8.09
CA ASP A 110 -7.31 14.24 -8.43
C ASP A 110 -8.34 14.18 -9.57
N ALA A 111 -8.05 13.44 -10.64
CA ALA A 111 -8.96 13.25 -11.77
C ALA A 111 -10.26 12.57 -11.34
N LYS A 112 -10.16 11.51 -10.54
CA LYS A 112 -11.32 10.79 -10.01
C LYS A 112 -12.20 11.67 -9.12
N LYS A 113 -11.58 12.45 -8.22
CA LYS A 113 -12.31 13.42 -7.38
C LYS A 113 -13.04 14.44 -8.23
N ALA A 114 -12.40 14.95 -9.28
CA ALA A 114 -13.03 15.91 -10.19
C ALA A 114 -14.24 15.29 -10.90
N ASP A 115 -14.13 14.06 -11.38
CA ASP A 115 -15.23 13.33 -12.04
C ASP A 115 -16.39 13.02 -11.08
N ASP A 116 -16.09 12.54 -9.87
CA ASP A 116 -17.09 12.32 -8.81
C ASP A 116 -17.85 13.61 -8.47
N LEU A 117 -17.14 14.74 -8.33
CA LEU A 117 -17.75 16.04 -8.05
C LEU A 117 -18.58 16.54 -9.22
N LEU A 118 -18.12 16.33 -10.45
CA LEU A 118 -18.85 16.68 -11.66
C LEU A 118 -20.17 15.90 -11.75
N GLY A 119 -20.16 14.60 -11.43
CA GLY A 119 -21.37 13.79 -11.32
C GLY A 119 -22.39 14.39 -10.33
N VAL A 120 -21.94 14.77 -9.13
CA VAL A 120 -22.81 15.43 -8.15
C VAL A 120 -23.32 16.80 -8.63
N MET A 121 -22.55 17.53 -9.44
CA MET A 121 -23.02 18.79 -10.05
C MET A 121 -24.09 18.56 -11.11
N PHE A 122 -24.00 17.49 -11.91
CA PHE A 122 -25.06 17.12 -12.84
C PHE A 122 -26.33 16.74 -12.09
N ASP A 123 -26.22 15.91 -11.04
CA ASP A 123 -27.36 15.54 -10.20
C ASP A 123 -28.02 16.78 -9.56
N GLU A 124 -27.23 17.76 -9.11
CA GLU A 124 -27.76 19.03 -8.58
C GLU A 124 -28.51 19.83 -9.63
N ASN A 125 -27.96 19.96 -10.84
CA ASN A 125 -28.60 20.68 -11.93
C ASN A 125 -29.90 19.99 -12.36
N ASP A 126 -29.92 18.66 -12.46
CA ASP A 126 -31.12 17.90 -12.81
C ASP A 126 -32.20 18.06 -11.73
N THR A 127 -31.82 18.01 -10.46
CA THR A 127 -32.74 18.25 -9.34
C THR A 127 -33.36 19.66 -9.40
N LEU A 128 -32.55 20.68 -9.72
CA LEU A 128 -33.03 22.06 -9.85
C LEU A 128 -33.95 22.24 -11.08
N LEU A 129 -33.61 21.60 -12.20
CA LEU A 129 -34.44 21.61 -13.40
C LEU A 129 -35.78 20.92 -13.15
N GLU A 130 -35.77 19.73 -12.55
CA GLU A 130 -36.99 18.99 -12.20
C GLU A 130 -37.89 19.80 -11.27
N HIS A 131 -37.32 20.43 -10.24
CA HIS A 131 -38.07 21.35 -9.37
C HIS A 131 -38.66 22.53 -10.15
N SER A 132 -37.90 23.14 -11.07
CA SER A 132 -38.38 24.24 -11.92
C SER A 132 -39.54 23.80 -12.83
N PHE A 133 -39.44 22.63 -13.46
CA PHE A 133 -40.51 22.07 -14.27
C PHE A 133 -41.76 21.71 -13.45
N ALA A 134 -41.58 21.12 -12.27
CA ALA A 134 -42.69 20.78 -11.40
C ALA A 134 -43.40 22.03 -10.84
N THR A 135 -42.65 23.06 -10.43
CA THR A 135 -43.25 24.33 -9.96
C THR A 135 -44.01 25.06 -11.07
N THR A 136 -43.49 25.07 -12.30
CA THR A 136 -44.18 25.67 -13.45
C THR A 136 -45.45 24.91 -13.80
N GLY A 137 -45.42 23.58 -13.81
CA GLY A 137 -46.62 22.74 -13.97
C GLY A 137 -47.69 23.04 -12.92
N LEU A 138 -47.30 23.15 -11.64
CA LEU A 138 -48.21 23.52 -10.55
C LEU A 138 -48.85 24.90 -10.75
N LYS A 139 -48.09 25.89 -11.23
CA LYS A 139 -48.63 27.23 -11.52
C LYS A 139 -49.67 27.21 -12.64
N VAL A 140 -49.42 26.43 -13.70
CA VAL A 140 -50.37 26.26 -14.81
C VAL A 140 -51.65 25.57 -14.33
N ASP A 141 -51.53 24.50 -13.54
CA ASP A 141 -52.69 23.81 -12.96
C ASP A 141 -53.54 24.72 -12.07
N ARG A 142 -52.88 25.52 -11.21
CA ARG A 142 -53.55 26.54 -10.40
C ARG A 142 -54.30 27.53 -11.29
N GLN A 143 -53.63 28.07 -12.30
CA GLN A 143 -54.23 29.04 -13.22
C GLN A 143 -55.43 28.44 -13.96
N ASN A 144 -55.34 27.20 -14.44
CA ASN A 144 -56.44 26.52 -15.13
C ASN A 144 -57.67 26.36 -14.20
N LYS A 145 -57.46 25.97 -12.93
CA LYS A 145 -58.54 25.88 -11.94
C LYS A 145 -59.17 27.25 -11.64
N LEU A 146 -58.36 28.29 -11.48
CA LEU A 146 -58.84 29.66 -11.24
C LEU A 146 -59.63 30.20 -12.45
N VAL A 147 -59.15 29.94 -13.66
CA VAL A 147 -59.85 30.29 -14.90
C VAL A 147 -61.19 29.56 -14.97
N GLY A 148 -61.23 28.27 -14.67
CA GLY A 148 -62.49 27.50 -14.58
C GLY A 148 -63.49 28.11 -13.59
N ALA A 149 -63.03 28.50 -12.39
CA ALA A 149 -63.87 29.17 -11.42
C ALA A 149 -64.38 30.55 -11.92
N SER A 150 -63.53 31.31 -12.62
CA SER A 150 -63.93 32.61 -13.21
C SER A 150 -64.99 32.45 -14.31
N PHE A 151 -64.91 31.41 -15.14
CA PHE A 151 -65.94 31.11 -16.13
C PHE A 151 -67.27 30.74 -15.47
N GLN A 152 -67.23 29.97 -14.38
CA GLN A 152 -68.43 29.60 -13.63
C GLN A 152 -69.10 30.83 -13.01
N GLU A 153 -68.32 31.75 -12.45
CA GLU A 153 -68.80 33.02 -11.93
C GLU A 153 -69.48 33.89 -13.01
N ALA A 154 -68.83 34.02 -14.17
CA ALA A 154 -69.38 34.77 -15.29
C ALA A 154 -70.70 34.16 -15.78
N ARG A 155 -70.77 32.82 -15.85
CA ARG A 155 -72.00 32.09 -16.21
C ARG A 155 -73.12 32.32 -15.20
N ASN A 156 -72.83 32.22 -13.90
CA ASN A 156 -73.83 32.41 -12.84
C ASN A 156 -74.35 33.85 -12.82
N THR A 157 -73.45 34.82 -13.00
CA THR A 157 -73.80 36.25 -13.08
C THR A 157 -74.65 36.57 -14.31
N ALA A 158 -74.30 36.02 -15.48
CA ALA A 158 -75.08 36.18 -16.71
C ALA A 158 -76.47 35.56 -16.58
N LYS A 159 -76.57 34.35 -15.99
CA LYS A 159 -77.85 33.67 -15.73
C LYS A 159 -78.73 34.51 -14.80
N TYR A 160 -78.21 34.94 -13.65
CA TYR A 160 -78.95 35.78 -12.70
C TYR A 160 -79.45 37.08 -13.33
N THR A 161 -78.60 37.75 -14.12
CA THR A 161 -78.98 38.99 -14.82
C THR A 161 -80.08 38.76 -15.85
N GLY A 162 -79.99 37.65 -16.60
CA GLY A 162 -81.03 37.23 -17.56
C GLY A 162 -82.36 36.91 -16.88
N ASP A 163 -82.33 36.13 -15.79
CA ASP A 163 -83.53 35.72 -15.05
C ASP A 163 -84.21 36.93 -14.38
N ILE A 164 -83.46 37.88 -13.83
CA ILE A 164 -84.02 39.15 -13.33
C ILE A 164 -84.70 39.95 -14.45
N GLY A 165 -84.06 40.03 -15.63
CA GLY A 165 -84.65 40.71 -16.77
C GLY A 165 -86.00 40.11 -17.17
N LEU A 166 -86.16 38.79 -17.08
CA LEU A 166 -87.42 38.10 -17.32
C LEU A 166 -88.49 38.46 -16.27
N PHE A 167 -88.14 38.46 -14.98
CA PHE A 167 -89.06 38.83 -13.91
C PHE A 167 -89.50 40.31 -13.97
N ASP A 168 -88.62 41.21 -14.39
CA ASP A 168 -88.97 42.61 -14.63
C ASP A 168 -89.94 42.78 -15.80
N ILE A 169 -89.78 42.00 -16.86
CA ILE A 169 -90.73 41.97 -17.98
C ILE A 169 -92.08 41.41 -17.51
N GLU A 170 -92.08 40.34 -16.73
CA GLU A 170 -93.29 39.73 -16.17
C GLU A 170 -94.04 40.72 -15.27
N ARG A 171 -93.32 41.48 -14.43
CA ARG A 171 -93.90 42.54 -13.61
C ARG A 171 -94.55 43.64 -14.45
N ARG A 172 -93.86 44.10 -15.50
CA ARG A 172 -94.41 45.10 -16.43
C ARG A 172 -95.65 44.57 -17.15
N LYS A 173 -95.64 43.30 -17.55
CA LYS A 173 -96.78 42.63 -18.17
C LYS A 173 -97.97 42.57 -17.22
N ALA A 174 -97.80 42.10 -15.99
CA ALA A 174 -98.85 42.03 -14.98
C ALA A 174 -99.46 43.42 -14.68
N ARG A 175 -98.62 44.46 -14.56
CA ARG A 175 -99.07 45.85 -14.42
C ARG A 175 -99.88 46.34 -15.61
N SER A 176 -99.40 46.06 -16.83
CA SER A 176 -100.09 46.45 -18.07
C SER A 176 -101.44 45.75 -18.20
N GLU A 177 -101.50 44.43 -17.97
CA GLU A 177 -102.73 43.64 -17.99
C GLU A 177 -103.75 44.15 -16.97
N SER A 178 -103.30 44.41 -15.73
CA SER A 178 -104.16 44.99 -14.68
C SER A 178 -104.70 46.38 -15.04
N GLN A 179 -103.89 47.24 -15.67
CA GLN A 179 -104.35 48.55 -16.15
C GLN A 179 -105.41 48.42 -17.25
N VAL A 180 -105.18 47.53 -18.23
CA VAL A 180 -106.13 47.28 -19.31
C VAL A 180 -107.43 46.68 -18.76
N GLU A 181 -107.35 45.73 -17.83
CA GLU A 181 -108.51 45.12 -17.21
C GLU A 181 -109.29 46.12 -16.36
N THR A 182 -108.58 46.98 -15.61
CA THR A 182 -109.20 48.07 -14.87
C THR A 182 -109.96 49.00 -15.82
N GLN A 183 -109.32 49.46 -16.90
CA GLN A 183 -109.96 50.31 -17.92
C GLN A 183 -111.19 49.63 -18.52
N LYS A 184 -111.12 48.33 -18.83
CA LYS A 184 -112.25 47.54 -19.31
C LYS A 184 -113.40 47.52 -18.30
N ALA A 185 -113.12 47.28 -17.02
CA ALA A 185 -114.11 47.31 -15.94
C ALA A 185 -114.71 48.71 -15.72
N ILE A 186 -113.94 49.79 -15.93
CA ILE A 186 -114.46 51.17 -15.93
C ILE A 186 -115.48 51.33 -17.06
N ILE A 187 -115.08 50.99 -18.29
CA ILE A 187 -115.92 51.16 -19.49
C ILE A 187 -117.18 50.30 -19.39
N GLU A 188 -117.06 49.06 -18.93
CA GLU A 188 -118.19 48.15 -18.75
C GLU A 188 -119.15 48.65 -17.66
N GLY A 189 -118.63 49.12 -16.52
CA GLY A 189 -119.43 49.78 -15.50
C GLY A 189 -120.13 51.04 -16.03
N MET A 190 -119.46 51.85 -16.86
CA MET A 190 -120.05 53.03 -17.51
C MET A 190 -121.13 52.65 -18.52
N LYS A 191 -120.92 51.60 -19.33
CA LYS A 191 -121.91 51.07 -20.28
C LYS A 191 -123.14 50.55 -19.55
N ALA A 192 -122.95 49.77 -18.49
CA ALA A 192 -124.03 49.23 -17.67
C ALA A 192 -124.81 50.36 -16.97
N ALA A 193 -124.12 51.34 -16.37
CA ALA A 193 -124.74 52.51 -15.77
C ALA A 193 -125.51 53.36 -16.81
N GLY A 194 -124.95 53.52 -18.01
CA GLY A 194 -125.59 54.19 -19.14
C GLY A 194 -126.85 53.46 -19.61
N ALA A 195 -126.83 52.13 -19.69
CA ALA A 195 -127.99 51.32 -20.04
C ALA A 195 -129.12 51.39 -18.99
N VAL A 196 -128.76 51.40 -17.70
CA VAL A 196 -129.73 51.59 -16.59
C VAL A 196 -130.39 52.97 -16.67
N ARG A 197 -129.63 54.02 -17.03
CA ARG A 197 -130.17 55.37 -17.26
C ARG A 197 -131.03 55.45 -18.53
N ALA A 198 -130.64 54.77 -19.61
CA ALA A 198 -131.33 54.81 -20.90
C ALA A 198 -132.69 54.06 -20.91
N ARG A 199 -132.90 53.06 -20.04
CA ARG A 199 -134.18 52.34 -19.92
C ARG A 199 -135.36 53.17 -19.33
N GLY A 200 -135.18 54.47 -19.09
CA GLY A 200 -136.31 55.41 -18.99
C GLY A 200 -137.00 55.56 -17.63
N ASN A 201 -136.47 55.01 -16.52
CA ASN A 201 -137.03 55.27 -15.20
C ASN A 201 -136.47 56.57 -14.60
N ALA A 202 -137.10 57.72 -14.87
CA ALA A 202 -136.79 58.97 -14.18
C ALA A 202 -137.31 58.92 -12.72
N GLY A 203 -136.45 58.58 -11.75
CA GLY A 203 -136.80 58.54 -10.32
C GLY A 203 -135.67 58.04 -9.39
N ARG A 204 -135.86 58.18 -8.07
CA ARG A 204 -134.89 57.76 -7.01
C ARG A 204 -134.39 56.31 -7.16
N SER A 205 -135.17 55.43 -7.79
CA SER A 205 -134.84 54.01 -8.03
C SER A 205 -133.77 53.79 -9.10
N ALA A 206 -133.77 54.56 -10.20
CA ALA A 206 -132.72 54.46 -11.23
C ALA A 206 -131.37 55.01 -10.77
N ALA A 207 -131.38 56.04 -9.92
CA ALA A 207 -130.18 56.55 -9.27
C ALA A 207 -129.53 55.49 -8.36
N LYS A 208 -130.33 54.72 -7.61
CA LYS A 208 -129.84 53.59 -6.81
C LYS A 208 -129.27 52.45 -7.68
N GLY A 209 -129.89 52.14 -8.82
CA GLY A 209 -129.38 51.16 -9.77
C GLY A 209 -128.02 51.57 -10.35
N ALA A 210 -127.85 52.82 -10.75
CA ALA A 210 -126.57 53.35 -11.21
C ALA A 210 -125.49 53.36 -10.10
N LEU A 211 -125.86 53.68 -8.87
CA LEU A 211 -124.96 53.61 -7.70
C LEU A 211 -124.55 52.17 -7.37
N ALA A 212 -125.47 51.21 -7.49
CA ALA A 212 -125.15 49.79 -7.31
C ALA A 212 -124.15 49.29 -8.36
N VAL A 213 -124.34 49.66 -9.64
CA VAL A 213 -123.39 49.34 -10.72
C VAL A 213 -122.03 50.02 -10.51
N MET A 214 -122.00 51.25 -9.99
CA MET A 214 -120.74 51.91 -9.62
C MET A 214 -120.05 51.25 -8.43
N ALA A 215 -120.80 50.79 -7.42
CA ALA A 215 -120.27 50.04 -6.29
C ALA A 215 -119.70 48.67 -6.75
N GLU A 216 -120.37 47.99 -7.67
CA GLU A 216 -119.92 46.73 -8.27
C GLU A 216 -118.66 46.94 -9.14
N SER A 217 -118.60 48.01 -9.94
CA SER A 217 -117.37 48.41 -10.66
C SER A 217 -116.23 48.74 -9.68
N GLY A 218 -116.53 49.38 -8.55
CA GLY A 218 -115.56 49.65 -7.49
C GLY A 218 -115.03 48.38 -6.83
N ALA A 219 -115.92 47.42 -6.55
CA ALA A 219 -115.56 46.10 -6.02
C ALA A 219 -114.70 45.30 -7.02
N LEU A 220 -115.03 45.34 -8.32
CA LEU A 220 -114.22 44.71 -9.37
C LEU A 220 -112.82 45.33 -9.46
N ARG A 221 -112.69 46.66 -9.44
CA ARG A 221 -111.39 47.34 -9.42
C ARG A 221 -110.57 46.99 -8.18
N ALA A 222 -111.20 46.90 -7.01
CA ALA A 222 -110.53 46.45 -5.80
C ALA A 222 -110.04 44.98 -5.93
N SER A 223 -110.83 44.11 -6.58
CA SER A 223 -110.41 42.73 -6.85
C SER A 223 -109.22 42.66 -7.83
N ILE A 224 -109.20 43.51 -8.88
CA ILE A 224 -108.10 43.60 -9.84
C ILE A 224 -106.83 44.13 -9.15
N ALA A 225 -106.97 45.14 -8.27
CA ALA A 225 -105.85 45.66 -7.48
C ALA A 225 -105.27 44.60 -6.53
N ASN A 226 -106.13 43.82 -5.85
CA ASN A 226 -105.68 42.70 -5.02
C ASN A 226 -104.99 41.60 -5.85
N GLY A 227 -105.53 41.29 -7.03
CA GLY A 227 -104.91 40.33 -7.96
C GLY A 227 -103.53 40.76 -8.43
N LEU A 228 -103.36 42.05 -8.76
CA LEU A 228 -102.06 42.63 -9.10
C LEU A 228 -101.09 42.54 -7.91
N MET A 229 -101.55 42.84 -6.69
CA MET A 229 -100.70 42.78 -5.49
C MET A 229 -100.16 41.36 -5.24
N TYR A 230 -100.99 40.32 -5.40
CA TYR A 230 -100.53 38.93 -5.28
C TYR A 230 -99.58 38.54 -6.41
N ALA A 231 -99.82 39.00 -7.64
CA ALA A 231 -98.90 38.77 -8.76
C ALA A 231 -97.53 39.42 -8.50
N GLU A 232 -97.49 40.66 -8.01
CA GLU A 232 -96.24 41.35 -7.67
C GLU A 232 -95.51 40.66 -6.51
N GLN A 233 -96.21 40.24 -5.46
CA GLN A 233 -95.61 39.49 -4.35
C GLN A 233 -95.01 38.15 -4.81
N GLY A 234 -95.68 37.44 -5.72
CA GLY A 234 -95.14 36.21 -6.32
C GLY A 234 -93.83 36.46 -7.07
N ILE A 235 -93.76 37.56 -7.83
CA ILE A 235 -92.54 37.96 -8.55
C ILE A 235 -91.42 38.35 -7.56
N ASP A 236 -91.74 39.11 -6.51
CA ASP A 236 -90.76 39.48 -5.47
C ASP A 236 -90.18 38.26 -4.75
N LEU A 237 -91.01 37.25 -4.44
CA LEU A 237 -90.57 35.99 -3.85
C LEU A 237 -89.61 35.23 -4.78
N ASN A 238 -89.92 35.16 -6.07
CA ASN A 238 -89.06 34.51 -7.05
C ASN A 238 -87.71 35.24 -7.20
N ILE A 239 -87.71 36.58 -7.17
CA ILE A 239 -86.48 37.38 -7.19
C ILE A 239 -85.64 37.14 -5.92
N ALA A 240 -86.27 37.00 -4.75
CA ALA A 240 -85.57 36.66 -3.51
C ALA A 240 -84.90 35.27 -3.60
N GLN A 241 -85.62 34.26 -4.11
CA GLN A 241 -85.06 32.92 -4.33
C GLN A 241 -83.88 32.92 -5.31
N LEU A 242 -83.96 33.71 -6.39
CA LEU A 242 -82.83 33.90 -7.32
C LEU A 242 -81.61 34.49 -6.63
N LYS A 243 -81.79 35.48 -5.75
CA LYS A 243 -80.69 36.10 -4.99
C LYS A 243 -80.02 35.09 -4.08
N ASP A 244 -80.79 34.27 -3.37
CA ASP A 244 -80.24 33.24 -2.50
C ASP A 244 -79.44 32.20 -3.30
N MET A 245 -79.95 31.79 -4.47
CA MET A 245 -79.21 30.91 -5.39
C MET A 245 -77.91 31.56 -5.88
N LEU A 246 -77.92 32.86 -6.24
CA LEU A 246 -76.72 33.56 -6.66
C LEU A 246 -75.67 33.59 -5.53
N ILE A 247 -76.09 33.88 -4.30
CA ILE A 247 -75.20 33.90 -3.14
C ILE A 247 -74.57 32.52 -2.95
N LEU A 248 -75.37 31.45 -3.00
CA LEU A 248 -74.87 30.08 -2.91
C LEU A 248 -73.87 29.76 -4.04
N ASP A 249 -74.21 30.08 -5.28
CA ASP A 249 -73.35 29.91 -6.45
C ASP A 249 -72.02 30.68 -6.32
N GLN A 250 -72.06 31.91 -5.81
CA GLN A 250 -70.86 32.70 -5.53
C GLN A 250 -70.01 32.07 -4.42
N THR A 251 -70.62 31.57 -3.34
CA THR A 251 -69.87 30.89 -2.28
C THR A 251 -69.19 29.61 -2.78
N MET A 252 -69.85 28.86 -3.67
CA MET A 252 -69.28 27.68 -4.33
C MET A 252 -68.08 28.05 -5.21
N VAL A 253 -68.17 29.15 -5.97
CA VAL A 253 -67.04 29.67 -6.76
C VAL A 253 -65.88 30.10 -5.86
N MET A 254 -66.16 30.81 -4.76
CA MET A 254 -65.12 31.19 -3.81
C MET A 254 -64.45 29.97 -3.20
N ALA A 255 -65.22 28.95 -2.79
CA ALA A 255 -64.68 27.69 -2.30
C ALA A 255 -63.77 27.01 -3.33
N ALA A 256 -64.17 26.97 -4.61
CA ALA A 256 -63.35 26.43 -5.69
C ALA A 256 -62.03 27.19 -5.89
N ARG A 257 -62.05 28.53 -5.77
CA ARG A 257 -60.83 29.37 -5.81
C ARG A 257 -59.91 29.07 -4.61
N TYR A 258 -60.47 28.98 -3.40
CA TYR A 258 -59.71 28.62 -2.20
C TYR A 258 -59.10 27.22 -2.29
N GLU A 259 -59.84 26.25 -2.83
CA GLU A 259 -59.33 24.89 -3.05
C GLU A 259 -58.16 24.88 -4.04
N ALA A 260 -58.27 25.63 -5.13
CA ALA A 260 -57.19 25.76 -6.11
C ALA A 260 -55.90 26.35 -5.50
N ASP A 261 -56.03 27.40 -4.69
CA ASP A 261 -54.90 28.02 -4.00
C ASP A 261 -54.30 27.11 -2.92
N ASN A 262 -55.15 26.42 -2.14
CA ASN A 262 -54.70 25.51 -1.10
C ASN A 262 -53.98 24.28 -1.68
N ASP A 263 -54.51 23.68 -2.75
CA ASP A 263 -53.87 22.57 -3.47
C ASP A 263 -52.51 22.97 -4.02
N PHE A 264 -52.40 24.16 -4.61
CA PHE A 264 -51.12 24.72 -5.06
C PHE A 264 -50.13 24.90 -3.90
N ASN A 265 -50.54 25.57 -2.82
CA ASN A 265 -49.67 25.84 -1.68
C ASN A 265 -49.15 24.55 -1.03
N LEU A 266 -50.02 23.55 -0.86
CA LEU A 266 -49.65 22.26 -0.28
C LEU A 266 -48.65 21.51 -1.16
N LYS A 267 -48.91 21.44 -2.47
CA LYS A 267 -48.02 20.74 -3.42
C LYS A 267 -46.70 21.48 -3.58
N ASN A 268 -46.72 22.81 -3.65
CA ASN A 268 -45.51 23.63 -3.74
C ASN A 268 -44.66 23.48 -2.47
N SER A 269 -45.26 23.50 -1.29
CA SER A 269 -44.54 23.28 -0.02
C SER A 269 -43.89 21.90 0.06
N ARG A 270 -44.57 20.85 -0.43
CA ARG A 270 -43.98 19.50 -0.53
C ARG A 270 -42.79 19.46 -1.50
N LEU A 271 -42.92 20.14 -2.63
CA LEU A 271 -41.86 20.22 -3.64
C LEU A 271 -40.62 20.94 -3.08
N GLU A 272 -40.83 22.07 -2.39
CA GLU A 272 -39.77 22.82 -1.72
C GLU A 272 -39.08 21.97 -0.64
N ALA A 273 -39.84 21.22 0.16
CA ALA A 273 -39.28 20.31 1.17
C ALA A 273 -38.45 19.18 0.55
N SER A 274 -38.88 18.64 -0.61
CA SER A 274 -38.07 17.67 -1.36
C SER A 274 -36.77 18.29 -1.83
N LEU A 275 -36.83 19.48 -2.43
CA LEU A 275 -35.64 20.19 -2.90
C LEU A 275 -34.63 20.44 -1.77
N VAL A 276 -35.10 20.85 -0.59
CA VAL A 276 -34.22 21.02 0.58
C VAL A 276 -33.55 19.70 0.95
N THR A 277 -34.32 18.62 1.01
CA THR A 277 -33.81 17.29 1.35
C THR A 277 -32.77 16.81 0.32
N ASP A 278 -33.03 17.01 -0.96
CA ASP A 278 -32.13 16.59 -2.03
C ASP A 278 -30.86 17.44 -2.05
N LYS A 279 -30.96 18.76 -1.82
CA LYS A 279 -29.79 19.63 -1.58
C LYS A 279 -28.95 19.18 -0.40
N MET A 280 -29.58 18.75 0.71
CA MET A 280 -28.85 18.21 1.86
C MET A 280 -28.12 16.92 1.51
N LYS A 281 -28.76 15.99 0.77
CA LYS A 281 -28.10 14.76 0.30
C LYS A 281 -26.91 15.07 -0.61
N LEU A 282 -27.07 15.99 -1.57
CA LEU A 282 -26.01 16.40 -2.49
C LEU A 282 -24.83 17.03 -1.73
N SER A 283 -25.11 17.89 -0.74
CA SER A 283 -24.08 18.45 0.14
C SER A 283 -23.35 17.37 0.92
N ALA A 284 -24.08 16.42 1.51
CA ALA A 284 -23.49 15.30 2.22
C ALA A 284 -22.64 14.41 1.32
N SER A 285 -23.07 14.18 0.06
CA SER A 285 -22.28 13.47 -0.95
C SER A 285 -20.98 14.21 -1.26
N ARG A 286 -21.00 15.54 -1.41
CA ARG A 286 -19.78 16.35 -1.61
C ARG A 286 -18.79 16.20 -0.46
N ASP A 287 -19.27 16.26 0.77
CA ASP A 287 -18.40 16.15 1.93
C ASP A 287 -17.87 14.72 2.10
N SER A 288 -18.69 13.71 1.82
CA SER A 288 -18.27 12.31 1.76
C SER A 288 -17.15 12.09 0.73
N ILE A 289 -17.26 12.68 -0.46
CA ILE A 289 -16.21 12.64 -1.49
C ILE A 289 -14.91 13.26 -0.99
N LYS A 290 -14.95 14.42 -0.31
CA LYS A 290 -13.75 15.06 0.26
C LYS A 290 -13.09 14.19 1.33
N VAL A 291 -13.89 13.60 2.23
CA VAL A 291 -13.36 12.72 3.29
C VAL A 291 -12.75 11.46 2.70
N ARG A 292 -13.43 10.84 1.72
CA ARG A 292 -12.90 9.68 0.99
C ARG A 292 -11.58 10.00 0.30
N ASP A 293 -11.50 11.15 -0.38
CA ASP A 293 -10.27 11.63 -1.02
C ASP A 293 -9.11 11.78 -0.03
N ALA A 294 -9.36 12.38 1.14
CA ALA A 294 -8.35 12.52 2.18
C ALA A 294 -7.83 11.16 2.68
N ILE A 295 -8.72 10.19 2.90
CA ILE A 295 -8.36 8.83 3.31
C ILE A 295 -7.52 8.13 2.24
N VAL A 296 -7.91 8.23 0.97
CA VAL A 296 -7.17 7.62 -0.14
C VAL A 296 -5.77 8.22 -0.27
N ARG A 297 -5.63 9.55 -0.15
CA ARG A 297 -4.30 10.20 -0.16
C ARG A 297 -3.42 9.74 0.99
N GLN A 298 -3.99 9.58 2.18
CA GLN A 298 -3.26 9.06 3.33
C GLN A 298 -2.79 7.61 3.07
N ASN A 299 -3.63 6.78 2.45
CA ASN A 299 -3.26 5.41 2.08
C ASN A 299 -2.15 5.38 1.02
N ILE A 300 -2.21 6.26 0.01
CA ILE A 300 -1.14 6.41 -1.00
C ILE A 300 0.19 6.78 -0.32
N PHE A 301 0.17 7.72 0.62
CA PHE A 301 1.36 8.13 1.38
C PHE A 301 1.91 6.98 2.25
N ASN A 302 1.04 6.27 2.96
CA ASN A 302 1.43 5.13 3.79
C ASN A 302 2.00 3.98 2.95
N ALA A 303 1.41 3.70 1.78
CA ALA A 303 1.90 2.69 0.85
C ALA A 303 3.30 3.02 0.34
N ARG A 304 3.55 4.29 -0.03
CA ARG A 304 4.92 4.73 -0.36
C ARG A 304 5.87 4.50 0.82
N ARG A 305 5.51 4.95 2.02
CA ARG A 305 6.39 4.80 3.20
C ARG A 305 6.74 3.34 3.46
N GLN A 306 5.78 2.44 3.30
CA GLN A 306 6.02 1.00 3.44
C GLN A 306 6.94 0.46 2.35
N ALA A 307 6.77 0.89 1.10
CA ALA A 307 7.64 0.51 0.00
C ALA A 307 9.08 1.06 0.18
N ASP A 308 9.23 2.28 0.70
CA ASP A 308 10.53 2.88 0.99
C ASP A 308 11.25 2.13 2.12
N MET A 309 10.53 1.76 3.20
CA MET A 309 11.09 0.90 4.27
C MET A 309 11.48 -0.49 3.75
N ALA A 310 10.71 -1.07 2.82
CA ALA A 310 11.04 -2.36 2.22
C ALA A 310 12.29 -2.26 1.33
N ALA A 311 12.48 -1.15 0.61
CA ALA A 311 13.69 -0.89 -0.16
C ALA A 311 14.91 -0.72 0.74
N GLU A 312 14.78 0.00 1.86
CA GLU A 312 15.85 0.14 2.86
C GLU A 312 16.23 -1.19 3.51
N ALA A 313 15.24 -2.03 3.81
CA ALA A 313 15.48 -3.35 4.39
C ALA A 313 16.21 -4.32 3.44
N GLN A 314 16.27 -4.03 2.14
CA GLN A 314 17.00 -4.81 1.14
C GLN A 314 18.47 -4.37 1.00
N VAL A 315 18.87 -3.25 1.61
CA VAL A 315 20.26 -2.80 1.63
C VAL A 315 21.09 -3.80 2.44
N LEU A 316 22.24 -4.19 1.90
CA LEU A 316 23.15 -5.09 2.61
C LEU A 316 23.72 -4.38 3.84
N LEU A 317 24.16 -5.16 4.84
CA LEU A 317 24.90 -4.60 5.96
C LEU A 317 26.23 -4.01 5.46
N GLU A 318 26.64 -2.90 6.05
CA GLU A 318 27.95 -2.31 5.77
C GLU A 318 29.05 -3.33 6.12
N PRO A 319 29.98 -3.62 5.19
CA PRO A 319 31.01 -4.61 5.45
C PRO A 319 32.01 -4.07 6.48
N GLU A 320 32.31 -4.88 7.48
CA GLU A 320 33.39 -4.59 8.44
C GLU A 320 34.69 -5.24 7.97
N ARG A 321 35.82 -4.54 8.17
CA ARG A 321 37.14 -5.15 7.93
C ARG A 321 37.36 -6.27 8.93
N MET A 322 37.80 -7.43 8.44
CA MET A 322 38.26 -8.51 9.31
C MET A 322 39.42 -8.01 10.19
N PRO A 323 39.58 -8.57 11.41
CA PRO A 323 40.70 -8.21 12.27
C PRO A 323 42.01 -8.41 11.52
N ALA A 324 42.93 -7.46 11.71
CA ALA A 324 44.24 -7.47 11.07
C ALA A 324 44.95 -8.79 11.39
N ILE A 325 45.44 -9.45 10.35
CA ILE A 325 46.32 -10.60 10.52
C ILE A 325 47.63 -10.07 11.11
N VAL A 326 48.12 -10.73 12.16
CA VAL A 326 49.38 -10.35 12.79
C VAL A 326 50.51 -10.59 11.79
N ASP A 327 51.24 -9.55 11.42
CA ASP A 327 52.42 -9.68 10.58
C ASP A 327 53.44 -10.55 11.33
N PRO A 328 53.81 -11.72 10.80
CA PRO A 328 54.75 -12.58 11.48
C PRO A 328 56.12 -11.90 11.64
N ARG A 329 56.44 -10.86 10.85
CA ARG A 329 57.66 -10.06 11.01
C ARG A 329 57.66 -9.24 12.30
N GLU A 330 56.51 -8.75 12.76
CA GLU A 330 56.44 -7.92 13.97
C GLU A 330 56.84 -8.66 15.24
N PHE A 331 56.60 -9.97 15.28
CA PHE A 331 56.96 -10.81 16.43
C PHE A 331 58.47 -11.07 16.56
N TYR A 332 59.22 -10.96 15.45
CA TYR A 332 60.65 -11.23 15.41
C TYR A 332 61.53 -9.99 15.22
N LYS A 333 60.95 -8.78 15.22
CA LYS A 333 61.68 -7.51 15.16
C LYS A 333 62.75 -7.36 16.27
N GLU A 334 62.56 -8.02 17.41
CA GLU A 334 63.53 -7.99 18.53
C GLU A 334 64.75 -8.89 18.30
N TYR A 335 64.67 -9.84 17.36
CA TYR A 335 65.75 -10.76 17.01
C TYR A 335 66.45 -10.36 15.69
N ASP A 336 66.11 -9.19 15.16
CA ASP A 336 66.67 -8.64 13.93
C ASP A 336 68.10 -8.15 14.18
N ASP A 337 69.08 -8.84 13.60
CA ASP A 337 70.49 -8.44 13.66
C ASP A 337 70.75 -7.34 12.62
N PRO A 338 71.06 -6.10 13.02
CA PRO A 338 71.19 -4.96 12.10
C PRO A 338 72.35 -5.11 11.10
N GLU A 339 73.21 -6.13 11.22
CA GLU A 339 74.32 -6.38 10.30
C GLU A 339 73.94 -7.24 9.08
N THR A 340 72.76 -7.87 9.06
CA THR A 340 72.26 -8.67 7.92
C THR A 340 71.08 -7.99 7.21
N GLU A 341 71.37 -7.11 6.25
CA GLU A 341 70.38 -6.24 5.58
C GLU A 341 69.33 -6.96 4.69
N ASP A 342 69.37 -8.28 4.54
CA ASP A 342 68.60 -9.00 3.50
C ASP A 342 67.45 -9.90 4.01
N TYR A 343 67.32 -10.20 5.32
CA TYR A 343 66.26 -11.11 5.82
C TYR A 343 66.05 -11.07 7.33
N LEU A 344 64.78 -11.25 7.74
CA LEU A 344 64.35 -11.33 9.14
C LEU A 344 64.44 -12.77 9.65
N GLU A 345 65.17 -13.02 10.74
CA GLU A 345 65.33 -14.36 11.33
C GLU A 345 64.11 -14.74 12.18
N MET A 346 63.26 -15.63 11.66
CA MET A 346 62.03 -16.05 12.35
C MET A 346 62.22 -17.37 13.12
N PHE A 347 63.30 -18.09 12.83
CA PHE A 347 63.68 -19.31 13.52
C PHE A 347 65.08 -19.18 14.10
N THR A 348 65.25 -19.66 15.34
CA THR A 348 66.56 -19.76 15.98
C THR A 348 67.47 -20.66 15.15
N ARG A 349 68.58 -20.11 14.66
CA ARG A 349 69.61 -20.89 13.97
C ARG A 349 70.22 -21.90 14.95
N PRO A 350 70.51 -23.14 14.51
CA PRO A 350 71.22 -24.10 15.35
C PRO A 350 72.62 -23.58 15.66
N GLU A 351 73.02 -23.62 16.94
CA GLU A 351 74.34 -23.20 17.38
C GLU A 351 75.43 -24.01 16.67
N ILE A 352 76.32 -23.32 15.95
CA ILE A 352 77.39 -23.95 15.17
C ILE A 352 78.53 -24.33 16.14
N ILE A 353 78.44 -25.51 16.75
CA ILE A 353 79.51 -26.03 17.64
C ILE A 353 80.80 -26.22 16.81
N PRO A 354 81.95 -25.63 17.12
CA PRO A 354 83.16 -25.77 16.30
C PRO A 354 83.52 -27.24 16.08
N PHE A 355 83.88 -27.61 14.84
CA PHE A 355 84.31 -28.98 14.56
C PHE A 355 85.63 -29.22 15.29
N PRO A 356 85.80 -30.32 16.04
CA PRO A 356 87.04 -30.57 16.77
C PRO A 356 88.22 -30.64 15.80
N ASP A 357 89.36 -30.06 16.17
CA ASP A 357 90.57 -30.16 15.35
C ASP A 357 91.02 -31.62 15.19
N TYR A 358 91.52 -31.96 14.00
CA TYR A 358 92.06 -33.29 13.74
C TYR A 358 93.23 -33.59 14.70
N LYS A 359 93.14 -34.70 15.43
CA LYS A 359 94.21 -35.22 16.29
C LYS A 359 94.78 -36.48 15.65
N ALA A 360 96.06 -36.43 15.27
CA ALA A 360 96.80 -37.60 14.81
C ALA A 360 96.81 -38.67 15.90
N ALA A 361 96.84 -39.94 15.49
CA ALA A 361 96.98 -41.02 16.47
C ALA A 361 98.37 -40.97 17.14
N PRO A 362 98.49 -41.46 18.39
CA PRO A 362 99.80 -41.64 18.98
C PRO A 362 100.60 -42.67 18.16
N LYS A 363 101.76 -42.27 17.64
CA LYS A 363 102.73 -43.20 17.03
C LYS A 363 103.38 -44.05 18.13
N LEU A 364 103.55 -45.35 17.89
CA LEU A 364 104.38 -46.18 18.77
C LEU A 364 105.87 -45.82 18.57
N ASP A 365 106.56 -45.50 19.65
CA ASP A 365 108.00 -45.24 19.63
C ASP A 365 108.78 -46.57 19.59
N PHE A 366 109.55 -46.80 18.52
CA PHE A 366 110.31 -48.04 18.28
C PHE A 366 111.22 -48.43 19.45
N GLU A 367 111.90 -47.45 20.05
CA GLU A 367 112.89 -47.69 21.12
C GLU A 367 112.28 -47.93 22.51
N ARG A 368 111.00 -47.57 22.73
CA ARG A 368 110.37 -47.68 24.04
C ARG A 368 109.41 -48.85 24.17
N ASP A 369 108.60 -49.11 23.13
CA ASP A 369 107.42 -49.97 23.27
C ASP A 369 107.52 -51.29 22.47
N PHE A 370 108.45 -51.41 21.50
CA PHE A 370 108.58 -52.60 20.63
C PHE A 370 109.54 -53.68 21.19
N HIS A 371 110.64 -53.32 21.85
CA HIS A 371 111.63 -54.28 22.36
C HIS A 371 111.27 -54.98 23.69
N TYR A 372 110.26 -54.52 24.43
CA TYR A 372 109.95 -55.02 25.78
C TYR A 372 108.62 -55.79 25.91
N SER A 373 107.83 -55.95 24.84
CA SER A 373 106.43 -56.44 24.98
C SER A 373 106.23 -57.95 24.92
N ARG A 374 107.28 -58.78 24.74
CA ARG A 374 107.14 -60.24 24.63
C ARG A 374 107.33 -61.06 25.91
N GLY A 375 107.42 -60.45 27.10
CA GLY A 375 107.53 -61.23 28.34
C GLY A 375 107.17 -60.50 29.63
N ARG A 376 105.87 -60.46 29.98
CA ARG A 376 105.36 -60.44 31.37
C ARG A 376 103.85 -60.69 31.39
N GLU A 377 103.43 -61.51 32.34
CA GLU A 377 102.04 -61.84 32.64
C GLU A 377 101.27 -60.63 33.22
N ASN A 378 99.97 -60.60 32.91
CA ASN A 378 98.80 -60.08 33.64
C ASN A 378 98.92 -58.97 34.72
N VAL A 379 98.00 -58.00 34.59
CA VAL A 379 97.18 -57.32 35.62
C VAL A 379 97.17 -55.78 35.51
N ALA A 380 95.98 -55.26 35.19
CA ALA A 380 95.38 -53.96 35.55
C ALA A 380 95.96 -52.63 35.03
N ALA A 381 95.27 -52.07 34.02
CA ALA A 381 94.75 -50.70 33.99
C ALA A 381 93.49 -50.77 33.08
N SER A 382 92.23 -50.74 33.54
CA SER A 382 91.54 -49.78 34.40
C SER A 382 91.77 -48.34 33.98
N ASN A 383 90.97 -47.89 33.00
CA ASN A 383 90.30 -46.58 32.89
C ASN A 383 90.12 -46.17 31.42
N PHE A 384 89.18 -46.82 30.73
CA PHE A 384 88.36 -46.16 29.70
C PHE A 384 86.90 -46.42 30.07
N GLY A 385 86.55 -45.86 31.22
CA GLY A 385 85.17 -45.65 31.62
C GLY A 385 84.83 -44.19 31.35
N ASP A 386 83.69 -44.04 30.67
CA ASP A 386 82.70 -42.98 30.86
C ASP A 386 82.74 -41.76 29.95
N GLY A 387 81.55 -41.45 29.42
CA GLY A 387 81.26 -40.20 28.71
C GLY A 387 80.70 -40.28 27.30
N LEU A 388 79.63 -41.05 27.03
CA LEU A 388 78.42 -40.49 26.37
C LEU A 388 77.24 -41.47 26.37
N LYS A 389 76.41 -41.38 27.41
CA LYS A 389 74.95 -41.44 27.26
C LYS A 389 74.48 -40.00 27.12
N ILE A 390 73.71 -39.68 26.08
CA ILE A 390 72.50 -38.82 26.10
C ILE A 390 71.92 -38.83 24.67
N ALA A 391 70.65 -39.26 24.58
CA ALA A 391 69.64 -39.04 23.51
C ALA A 391 70.03 -39.38 22.05
N GLY A 392 69.24 -40.05 21.22
CA GLY A 392 67.85 -40.44 21.25
C GLY A 392 67.47 -40.85 19.81
N MET A 393 66.62 -41.88 19.71
CA MET A 393 65.67 -42.16 18.62
C MET A 393 66.18 -42.27 17.17
N ALA A 394 66.32 -43.52 16.69
CA ALA A 394 66.07 -43.87 15.30
C ALA A 394 65.58 -45.32 15.21
N ALA A 395 64.30 -45.51 14.87
CA ALA A 395 63.79 -46.57 14.01
C ALA A 395 62.26 -46.54 14.05
N THR A 396 61.74 -45.72 13.15
CA THR A 396 60.36 -45.60 12.70
C THR A 396 59.80 -46.98 12.35
N ALA A 397 58.76 -47.39 13.06
CA ALA A 397 57.89 -48.48 12.65
C ALA A 397 57.04 -48.03 11.46
N ILE A 398 56.97 -48.92 10.48
CA ILE A 398 56.05 -48.92 9.36
C ILE A 398 54.67 -49.41 9.86
N GLY A 399 53.61 -48.68 9.51
CA GLY A 399 52.27 -49.25 9.25
C GLY A 399 51.21 -49.11 10.36
N GLY A 400 50.24 -48.21 10.13
CA GLY A 400 49.00 -48.08 10.92
C GLY A 400 48.32 -46.75 10.62
N ILE A 401 47.67 -46.63 9.47
CA ILE A 401 46.20 -46.71 9.30
C ILE A 401 45.46 -45.61 10.06
N ALA A 402 44.80 -44.79 9.25
CA ALA A 402 44.02 -43.61 9.57
C ALA A 402 43.01 -43.81 10.71
N SER A 403 42.95 -42.82 11.59
CA SER A 403 41.74 -42.43 12.32
C SER A 403 41.59 -40.92 12.20
N ILE A 404 40.73 -40.51 11.26
CA ILE A 404 40.13 -39.17 11.22
C ILE A 404 38.72 -39.31 11.78
N GLY A 405 38.50 -38.68 12.92
CA GLY A 405 37.22 -38.42 13.56
C GLY A 405 37.52 -37.53 14.77
N ALA A 406 36.83 -36.44 15.05
CA ALA A 406 35.63 -35.85 14.48
C ALA A 406 35.54 -34.38 14.98
N MET A 407 34.43 -33.71 14.67
CA MET A 407 34.01 -32.33 14.96
C MET A 407 34.30 -31.40 13.78
N GLY A 408 33.33 -30.93 13.01
CA GLY A 408 31.87 -30.96 13.09
C GLY A 408 31.33 -30.00 12.02
N ALA A 409 30.01 -29.88 11.91
CA ALA A 409 29.26 -28.95 11.06
C ALA A 409 29.13 -29.41 9.58
N THR A 410 28.03 -30.09 9.22
CA THR A 410 26.70 -29.57 8.79
C THR A 410 26.59 -29.27 7.29
N ALA A 411 25.44 -29.67 6.75
CA ALA A 411 24.75 -29.16 5.56
C ALA A 411 25.12 -29.74 4.18
N ALA A 412 24.40 -30.81 3.85
CA ALA A 412 23.55 -30.94 2.66
C ALA A 412 24.01 -30.27 1.34
N THR A 413 24.45 -31.09 0.40
CA THR A 413 24.34 -30.84 -1.04
C THR A 413 23.68 -32.04 -1.70
N ALA A 414 22.38 -31.91 -2.00
CA ALA A 414 21.77 -32.49 -3.18
C ALA A 414 21.76 -31.34 -4.20
N GLY A 415 22.44 -31.45 -5.34
CA GLY A 415 21.93 -32.22 -6.46
C GLY A 415 20.92 -31.36 -7.22
N GLY A 416 21.43 -30.40 -8.00
CA GLY A 416 20.60 -29.44 -8.72
C GLY A 416 21.29 -28.93 -9.98
N ALA A 417 20.76 -29.37 -11.11
CA ALA A 417 21.23 -29.20 -12.47
C ALA A 417 21.72 -27.81 -12.88
N ILE A 418 22.77 -27.86 -13.69
CA ILE A 418 23.17 -26.90 -14.71
C ILE A 418 21.95 -26.55 -15.57
N ASN A 419 21.57 -25.27 -15.65
CA ASN A 419 20.97 -24.74 -16.86
C ASN A 419 21.35 -23.28 -17.09
N SER A 420 22.03 -23.08 -18.21
CA SER A 420 22.41 -21.81 -18.81
C SER A 420 21.21 -21.11 -19.44
N GLY A 421 21.05 -19.82 -19.18
CA GLY A 421 20.14 -18.92 -19.90
C GLY A 421 20.37 -17.50 -19.39
N VAL A 422 21.28 -16.74 -20.01
CA VAL A 422 21.00 -15.82 -21.11
C VAL A 422 19.97 -14.75 -20.72
N PHE A 423 20.49 -13.53 -20.67
CA PHE A 423 19.80 -12.25 -20.55
C PHE A 423 18.49 -12.19 -21.33
N GLY A 424 17.43 -11.77 -20.65
CA GLY A 424 16.13 -11.47 -21.24
C GLY A 424 15.28 -10.70 -20.25
N ILE A 425 15.47 -9.39 -20.18
CA ILE A 425 14.51 -8.47 -19.59
C ILE A 425 13.28 -8.52 -20.49
N THR A 426 12.21 -9.17 -20.03
CA THR A 426 10.88 -9.00 -20.61
C THR A 426 9.88 -8.66 -19.52
N ALA A 427 9.20 -7.56 -19.77
CA ALA A 427 8.15 -6.97 -18.96
C ALA A 427 7.03 -7.97 -18.66
N ALA A 428 6.88 -8.34 -17.39
CA ALA A 428 5.70 -9.00 -16.87
C ALA A 428 5.53 -8.61 -15.39
N GLY A 429 5.12 -7.36 -15.17
CA GLY A 429 4.88 -6.80 -13.84
C GLY A 429 3.72 -5.81 -13.82
N ALA A 430 2.67 -6.09 -14.61
CA ALA A 430 1.43 -5.32 -14.60
C ALA A 430 0.26 -6.30 -14.68
N LYS A 431 -0.13 -6.85 -13.53
CA LYS A 431 -1.45 -7.46 -13.22
C LYS A 431 -1.39 -8.18 -11.87
N THR A 432 -1.46 -7.41 -10.78
CA THR A 432 -1.96 -7.86 -9.46
C THR A 432 -2.06 -6.68 -8.49
N PHE A 433 -2.92 -5.72 -8.82
CA PHE A 433 -3.61 -4.89 -7.83
C PHE A 433 -5.10 -5.03 -8.09
N GLY A 434 -5.60 -6.25 -7.86
CA GLY A 434 -7.01 -6.56 -7.87
C GLY A 434 -7.56 -6.54 -6.45
N THR A 435 -8.61 -5.74 -6.25
CA THR A 435 -9.71 -6.02 -5.32
C THR A 435 -9.35 -6.20 -3.83
N ILE A 436 -9.14 -5.08 -3.14
CA ILE A 436 -9.58 -4.95 -1.74
C ILE A 436 -10.45 -3.69 -1.68
N GLY A 437 -11.75 -3.84 -1.93
CA GLY A 437 -12.67 -2.70 -1.98
C GLY A 437 -14.12 -3.03 -2.33
N ALA A 438 -14.54 -4.29 -2.18
CA ALA A 438 -15.94 -4.69 -2.35
C ALA A 438 -16.35 -5.52 -1.13
N GLY A 439 -16.87 -4.86 -0.11
CA GLY A 439 -17.26 -5.53 1.12
C GLY A 439 -17.94 -4.61 2.11
N LEU A 440 -18.86 -3.74 1.66
CA LEU A 440 -19.85 -3.12 2.57
C LEU A 440 -21.02 -2.45 1.82
N THR A 441 -21.67 -3.17 0.90
CA THR A 441 -22.95 -2.75 0.29
C THR A 441 -23.80 -3.95 -0.09
N SER A 442 -24.34 -4.65 0.91
CA SER A 442 -25.44 -5.62 0.71
C SER A 442 -26.29 -5.77 1.96
N ALA A 443 -26.96 -4.69 2.38
CA ALA A 443 -28.02 -4.77 3.39
C ALA A 443 -29.05 -3.65 3.24
N ALA A 444 -29.65 -3.48 2.06
CA ALA A 444 -30.87 -2.69 1.91
C ALA A 444 -31.54 -2.90 0.54
N SER A 445 -32.26 -4.01 0.36
CA SER A 445 -33.42 -4.06 -0.57
C SER A 445 -34.04 -5.47 -0.56
N ASN A 446 -35.04 -5.69 0.29
CA ASN A 446 -36.04 -6.73 0.09
C ASN A 446 -37.30 -6.33 0.87
N PHE A 447 -38.01 -5.33 0.36
CA PHE A 447 -39.39 -5.05 0.74
C PHE A 447 -40.08 -4.40 -0.45
N TYR A 448 -40.74 -5.19 -1.30
CA TYR A 448 -42.06 -4.90 -1.88
C TYR A 448 -42.63 -6.19 -2.52
N PRO A 449 -43.91 -6.53 -2.28
CA PRO A 449 -44.53 -7.74 -2.82
C PRO A 449 -45.08 -7.52 -4.23
N GLN A 450 -44.87 -8.49 -5.11
CA GLN A 450 -45.51 -8.56 -6.43
C GLN A 450 -47.02 -8.81 -6.28
N ARG A 451 -47.82 -7.93 -6.90
CA ARG A 451 -49.25 -8.16 -7.15
C ARG A 451 -49.40 -9.00 -8.43
N ALA A 452 -50.20 -10.05 -8.32
CA ALA A 452 -50.69 -10.84 -9.43
C ALA A 452 -51.67 -10.04 -10.33
N ARG A 453 -51.49 -10.17 -11.64
CA ARG A 453 -52.55 -10.22 -12.66
C ARG A 453 -52.15 -11.23 -13.71
#